data_AF-A0A848IES1-F1
#
_entry.id   AF-A0A848IES1-F1
#
_cell.length_a   1.000
_cell.length_b   1.000
_cell.length_c   1.000
_cell.angle_alpha   90.00
_cell.angle_beta   90.00
_cell.angle_gamma   90.00
#
_symmetry.space_group_name_H-M   'P 1'
#
loop_
_entity.id
_entity.type
_entity.pdbx_description
1 polymer ?
#
loop_
_entity_poly.entity_id
_entity_poly.type
_entity_poly.pdbx_seq_one_letter_code
_entity_poly.pdbx_strand_id
1 'polypeptide(L)'
;MAMSKGKRWVIAVGGVLLVLIVVAVGALQFAQREVKERIIAALGPLGSAESIDVGLTSVHLTNVVLKAPPGWPAGDPLRADEIMLTPDIRDLIAQRMHIRSVVVRGFDIAVLRTKDGGIRLMPNLRESINGPDDNEASGGAAPSSREKLVDHISFEQGNFHFYDMTVGPPAFKVTVSDANATVDHLQLPALTDPTNVSVTGSIKGPTHTGTVSFDGWIKIASKDSQTSSTLRGVDVVMLDPYLLKKTGAKTQVTGGTVDLTVDSTVRNYQLHAPGTVTIHHLQLAESGSPLDTFMSIPTQAAIAALKTHNGDITLHFVLDGNLRDPKFSVQESLMTRIGAGFAKAMGVSVEGVAKGAGETVKGLGNALKNLLGQ
;
A
#
# COMPACT_ATOMS: atom_id res chain seq x y z
N MET A 1 -14.43 54.27 54.24
CA MET A 1 -13.76 53.16 54.96
C MET A 1 -12.40 52.91 54.30
N ALA A 2 -11.30 53.20 55.00
CA ALA A 2 -9.95 52.99 54.48
C ALA A 2 -9.62 51.49 54.47
N MET A 3 -9.35 50.91 53.30
CA MET A 3 -8.94 49.50 53.20
C MET A 3 -7.60 49.28 53.90
N SER A 4 -7.49 48.22 54.70
CA SER A 4 -6.24 47.84 55.36
C SER A 4 -5.14 47.57 54.32
N LYS A 5 -3.87 47.82 54.69
CA LYS A 5 -2.72 47.65 53.79
C LYS A 5 -2.66 46.25 53.15
N GLY A 6 -3.05 45.20 53.88
CA GLY A 6 -3.14 43.84 53.37
C GLY A 6 -4.20 43.65 52.27
N LYS A 7 -5.38 44.28 52.43
CA LYS A 7 -6.46 44.22 51.43
C LYS A 7 -6.09 44.93 50.12
N ARG A 8 -5.32 46.03 50.19
CA ARG A 8 -4.82 46.74 49.01
C ARG A 8 -3.76 45.93 48.25
N TRP A 9 -2.93 45.18 48.97
CA TRP A 9 -1.91 44.31 48.38
C TRP A 9 -2.54 43.11 47.65
N VAL A 10 -3.56 42.49 48.24
CA VAL A 10 -4.30 41.39 47.59
C VAL A 10 -5.00 41.85 46.31
N ILE A 11 -5.58 43.05 46.31
CA ILE A 11 -6.22 43.63 45.12
C ILE A 11 -5.17 43.95 44.03
N ALA A 12 -4.02 44.49 44.41
CA ALA A 12 -2.93 44.79 43.47
C ALA A 12 -2.36 43.51 42.84
N VAL A 13 -2.09 42.47 43.63
CA VAL A 13 -1.61 41.17 43.13
C VAL A 13 -2.65 40.50 42.24
N GLY A 14 -3.93 40.52 42.62
CA GLY A 14 -5.01 39.98 41.81
C GLY A 14 -5.17 40.69 40.46
N GLY A 15 -5.01 42.01 40.43
CA GLY A 15 -5.06 42.81 39.19
C GLY A 15 -3.91 42.47 38.22
N VAL A 16 -2.68 42.32 38.73
CA VAL A 16 -1.52 41.92 37.91
C VAL A 16 -1.70 40.52 37.34
N LEU A 17 -2.22 39.58 38.14
CA LEU A 17 -2.44 38.20 37.72
C LEU A 17 -3.52 38.11 36.63
N LEU A 18 -4.58 38.92 36.72
CA LEU A 18 -5.62 39.02 35.69
C LEU A 18 -5.09 39.62 34.39
N VAL A 19 -4.24 40.65 34.45
CA VAL A 19 -3.57 41.21 33.27
C VAL A 19 -2.65 40.18 32.62
N LEU A 20 -1.87 39.41 33.41
CA LEU A 20 -1.04 38.33 32.88
C LEU A 20 -1.89 37.23 32.22
N ILE A 21 -3.05 36.88 32.78
CA ILE A 21 -3.98 35.93 32.16
C ILE A 21 -4.51 36.50 30.84
N VAL A 22 -4.95 37.77 30.79
CA VAL A 22 -5.46 38.38 29.56
C VAL A 22 -4.38 38.48 28.50
N VAL A 23 -3.15 38.86 28.86
CA VAL A 23 -2.00 38.90 27.95
C VAL A 23 -1.64 37.49 27.48
N ALA A 24 -1.64 36.50 28.38
CA ALA A 24 -1.38 35.10 28.03
C ALA A 24 -2.45 34.55 27.08
N VAL A 25 -3.74 34.82 27.35
CA VAL A 25 -4.86 34.44 26.49
C VAL A 25 -4.78 35.16 25.13
N GLY A 26 -4.47 36.45 25.12
CA GLY A 26 -4.30 37.24 23.90
C GLY A 26 -3.12 36.75 23.05
N ALA A 27 -1.97 36.46 23.67
CA ALA A 27 -0.80 35.88 23.02
C ALA A 27 -1.11 34.49 22.45
N LEU A 28 -1.89 33.68 23.17
CA LEU A 28 -2.31 32.37 22.73
C LEU A 28 -3.23 32.45 21.50
N GLN A 29 -4.21 33.36 21.50
CA GLN A 29 -5.06 33.59 20.33
C GLN A 29 -4.28 34.11 19.13
N PHE A 30 -3.29 34.99 19.35
CA PHE A 30 -2.40 35.46 18.30
C PHE A 30 -1.58 34.31 17.71
N ALA A 31 -0.98 33.46 18.55
CA ALA A 31 -0.24 32.29 18.11
C ALA A 31 -1.12 31.31 17.31
N GLN A 32 -2.37 31.08 17.74
CA GLN A 32 -3.31 30.23 17.01
C GLN A 32 -3.61 30.77 15.60
N ARG A 33 -3.78 32.09 15.45
CA ARG A 33 -3.99 32.73 14.14
C ARG A 33 -2.77 32.58 13.24
N GLU A 34 -1.59 32.87 13.76
CA GLU A 34 -0.33 32.73 13.02
C GLU A 34 -0.12 31.28 12.54
N VAL A 35 -0.37 30.30 13.41
CA VAL A 35 -0.28 28.87 13.04
C VAL A 35 -1.31 28.52 11.96
N LYS A 36 -2.55 29.00 12.10
CA LYS A 36 -3.60 28.78 11.10
C LYS A 36 -3.22 29.34 9.74
N GLU A 37 -2.70 30.57 9.69
CA GLU A 37 -2.26 31.20 8.44
C GLU A 37 -1.11 30.43 7.78
N ARG A 38 -0.15 29.94 8.56
CA ARG A 38 0.94 29.09 8.07
C ARG A 38 0.45 27.76 7.52
N ILE A 39 -0.52 27.13 8.18
CA ILE A 39 -1.15 25.89 7.69
C ILE A 39 -1.88 26.16 6.37
N ILE A 40 -2.63 27.26 6.27
CA ILE A 40 -3.32 27.65 5.03
C ILE A 40 -2.31 27.87 3.90
N ALA A 41 -1.21 28.58 4.17
CA ALA A 41 -0.16 28.84 3.19
C ALA A 41 0.53 27.54 2.72
N ALA A 42 0.82 26.62 3.65
CA ALA A 42 1.43 25.34 3.33
C ALA A 42 0.47 24.38 2.60
N LEU A 43 -0.82 24.38 2.96
CA LEU A 43 -1.83 23.53 2.35
C LEU A 43 -2.29 24.06 0.98
N GLY A 44 -2.31 25.37 0.75
CA GLY A 44 -2.86 25.98 -0.46
C GLY A 44 -2.36 25.38 -1.80
N PRO A 45 -1.04 25.21 -1.98
CA PRO A 45 -0.47 24.53 -3.15
C PRO A 45 -0.84 23.04 -3.24
N LEU A 46 -0.99 22.38 -2.09
CA LEU A 46 -1.17 20.92 -1.97
C LEU A 46 -2.64 20.50 -2.06
N GLY A 47 -3.57 21.36 -1.62
CA GLY A 47 -4.94 20.97 -1.29
C GLY A 47 -5.78 22.09 -0.71
N SER A 48 -6.81 21.69 0.05
CA SER A 48 -7.71 22.54 0.82
C SER A 48 -8.27 21.77 2.01
N ALA A 49 -8.71 22.50 3.03
CA ALA A 49 -9.51 21.99 4.14
C ALA A 49 -10.69 22.94 4.36
N GLU A 50 -11.84 22.41 4.77
CA GLU A 50 -13.02 23.23 5.06
C GLU A 50 -12.84 24.04 6.34
N SER A 51 -12.37 23.39 7.40
CA SER A 51 -12.03 24.04 8.66
C SER A 51 -10.59 23.70 9.07
N ILE A 52 -9.97 24.66 9.75
CA ILE A 52 -8.67 24.51 10.39
C ILE A 52 -8.80 25.12 11.78
N ASP A 53 -8.74 24.25 12.78
CA ASP A 53 -8.94 24.54 14.18
C ASP A 53 -7.63 24.25 14.94
N VAL A 54 -6.98 25.32 15.38
CA VAL A 54 -5.70 25.24 16.10
C VAL A 54 -5.98 25.23 17.59
N GLY A 55 -5.89 24.04 18.19
CA GLY A 55 -5.99 23.84 19.63
C GLY A 55 -4.71 24.24 20.38
N LEU A 56 -4.67 23.94 21.68
CA LEU A 56 -3.50 24.21 22.52
C LEU A 56 -2.33 23.27 22.23
N THR A 57 -2.64 22.03 21.84
CA THR A 57 -1.66 20.95 21.67
C THR A 57 -1.83 20.17 20.35
N SER A 58 -2.92 20.43 19.63
CA SER A 58 -3.26 19.73 18.39
C SER A 58 -3.82 20.72 17.36
N VAL A 59 -3.74 20.32 16.10
CA VAL A 59 -4.37 20.99 14.97
C VAL A 59 -5.37 20.03 14.37
N HIS A 60 -6.62 20.44 14.22
CA HIS A 60 -7.68 19.67 13.58
C HIS A 60 -8.02 20.29 12.25
N LEU A 61 -8.03 19.48 11.20
CA LEU A 61 -8.51 19.85 9.87
C LEU A 61 -9.72 18.99 9.53
N THR A 62 -10.76 19.62 8.99
CA THR A 62 -12.01 18.94 8.60
C THR A 62 -12.17 19.00 7.09
N ASN A 63 -12.66 17.90 6.49
CA ASN A 63 -12.92 17.76 5.06
C ASN A 63 -11.70 18.19 4.21
N VAL A 64 -10.59 17.49 4.43
CA VAL A 64 -9.32 17.75 3.75
C VAL A 64 -9.31 17.07 2.40
N VAL A 65 -8.92 17.81 1.37
CA VAL A 65 -8.74 17.29 0.01
C VAL A 65 -7.38 17.74 -0.50
N LEU A 66 -6.56 16.79 -0.95
CA LEU A 66 -5.33 17.10 -1.68
C LEU A 66 -5.62 17.17 -3.17
N LYS A 67 -5.11 18.20 -3.83
CA LYS A 67 -5.27 18.40 -5.27
C LYS A 67 -4.46 17.37 -6.04
N ALA A 68 -5.05 16.82 -7.10
CA ALA A 68 -4.31 15.98 -8.03
C ALA A 68 -3.31 16.83 -8.86
N PRO A 69 -2.05 16.40 -9.03
CA PRO A 69 -1.16 17.05 -10.00
C PRO A 69 -1.64 16.80 -11.44
N PRO A 70 -1.21 17.65 -12.40
CA PRO A 70 -1.51 17.43 -13.81
C PRO A 70 -1.10 16.03 -14.28
N GLY A 71 -2.02 15.31 -14.95
CA GLY A 71 -1.76 13.97 -15.47
C GLY A 71 -1.87 12.84 -14.44
N TRP A 72 -2.38 13.11 -13.24
CA TRP A 72 -2.76 12.07 -12.28
C TRP A 72 -3.91 11.21 -12.84
N PRO A 73 -3.71 9.89 -13.04
CA PRO A 73 -4.67 9.02 -13.71
C PRO A 73 -5.77 8.47 -12.78
N ALA A 74 -5.75 8.85 -11.51
CA ALA A 74 -6.72 8.46 -10.49
C ALA A 74 -7.54 9.68 -10.03
N GLY A 75 -8.54 9.47 -9.17
CA GLY A 75 -9.28 10.57 -8.55
C GLY A 75 -8.41 11.38 -7.58
N ASP A 76 -9.01 12.06 -6.61
CA ASP A 76 -8.27 12.84 -5.62
C ASP A 76 -7.20 11.97 -4.91
N PRO A 77 -5.93 12.43 -4.82
CA PRO A 77 -4.86 11.67 -4.15
C PRO A 77 -5.15 11.34 -2.69
N LEU A 78 -5.79 12.26 -1.98
CA LEU A 78 -6.28 12.09 -0.61
C LEU A 78 -7.55 12.93 -0.44
N ARG A 79 -8.59 12.30 0.09
CA ARG A 79 -9.68 12.95 0.80
C ARG A 79 -9.72 12.40 2.23
N ALA A 80 -10.02 13.22 3.21
CA ALA A 80 -10.20 12.79 4.60
C ALA A 80 -11.25 13.63 5.30
N ASP A 81 -12.11 12.99 6.08
CA ASP A 81 -13.12 13.67 6.89
C ASP A 81 -12.45 14.49 8.01
N GLU A 82 -11.44 13.91 8.67
CA GLU A 82 -10.69 14.57 9.75
C GLU A 82 -9.19 14.24 9.65
N ILE A 83 -8.34 15.26 9.85
CA ILE A 83 -6.91 15.10 10.12
C ILE A 83 -6.56 15.82 11.42
N MET A 84 -6.06 15.08 12.40
CA MET A 84 -5.56 15.63 13.66
C MET A 84 -4.04 15.49 13.73
N LEU A 85 -3.33 16.60 13.92
CA LEU A 85 -1.88 16.64 14.08
C LEU A 85 -1.53 17.07 15.50
N THR A 86 -0.68 16.29 16.17
CA THR A 86 -0.20 16.57 17.53
C THR A 86 1.31 16.79 17.51
N PRO A 87 1.80 18.03 17.46
CA PRO A 87 3.23 18.31 17.52
C PRO A 87 3.82 18.10 18.93
N ASP A 88 5.16 17.98 19.00
CA ASP A 88 5.87 18.15 20.26
C ASP A 88 6.15 19.64 20.52
N ILE A 89 5.47 20.19 21.53
CA ILE A 89 5.56 21.62 21.86
C ILE A 89 6.96 22.02 22.33
N ARG A 90 7.69 21.13 23.02
CA ARG A 90 9.04 21.44 23.51
C ARG A 90 10.01 21.54 22.34
N ASP A 91 9.92 20.60 21.41
CA ASP A 91 10.74 20.59 20.21
C ASP A 91 10.38 21.76 19.28
N LEU A 92 9.10 22.13 19.15
CA LEU A 92 8.70 23.33 18.41
C LEU A 92 9.32 24.62 19.00
N ILE A 93 9.36 24.75 20.33
CA ILE A 93 10.04 25.88 21.00
C ILE A 93 11.55 25.86 20.71
N ALA A 94 12.15 24.66 20.64
CA ALA A 94 13.54 24.44 20.25
C ALA A 94 13.78 24.51 18.72
N GLN A 95 12.78 24.94 17.94
CA GLN A 95 12.82 25.04 16.48
C GLN A 95 13.08 23.71 15.75
N ARG A 96 12.71 22.59 16.37
CA ARG A 96 12.76 21.25 15.78
C ARG A 96 11.36 20.83 15.32
N MET A 97 11.27 20.26 14.12
CA MET A 97 10.01 19.79 13.58
C MET A 97 9.78 18.35 14.01
N HIS A 98 9.11 18.17 15.14
CA HIS A 98 8.77 16.87 15.68
C HIS A 98 7.25 16.76 15.82
N ILE A 99 6.66 15.81 15.10
CA ILE A 99 5.24 15.49 15.14
C ILE A 99 5.06 14.18 15.89
N ARG A 100 4.34 14.23 17.00
CA ARG A 100 4.13 13.07 17.87
C ARG A 100 3.08 12.13 17.29
N SER A 101 2.01 12.68 16.71
CA SER A 101 1.01 11.89 16.02
C SER A 101 0.31 12.63 14.90
N VAL A 102 -0.05 11.89 13.86
CA VAL A 102 -1.00 12.31 12.82
C VAL A 102 -2.10 11.26 12.75
N VAL A 103 -3.36 11.64 12.92
CA VAL A 103 -4.52 10.75 12.82
C VAL A 103 -5.36 11.20 11.64
N VAL A 104 -5.60 10.32 10.69
CA VAL A 104 -6.40 10.57 9.48
C VAL A 104 -7.62 9.66 9.52
N ARG A 105 -8.83 10.23 9.59
CA ARG A 105 -10.09 9.47 9.68
C ARG A 105 -10.95 9.67 8.44
N GLY A 106 -11.72 8.64 8.10
CA GLY A 106 -12.68 8.71 6.99
C GLY A 106 -11.98 9.07 5.68
N PHE A 107 -10.89 8.37 5.37
CA PHE A 107 -10.01 8.72 4.26
C PHE A 107 -10.38 7.98 2.97
N ASP A 108 -10.14 8.59 1.83
CA ASP A 108 -10.03 7.94 0.53
C ASP A 108 -8.66 8.30 -0.06
N ILE A 109 -7.80 7.30 -0.22
CA ILE A 109 -6.43 7.48 -0.70
C ILE A 109 -6.23 6.77 -2.02
N ALA A 110 -5.79 7.49 -3.04
CA ALA A 110 -5.44 6.90 -4.33
C ALA A 110 -3.97 6.45 -4.35
N VAL A 111 -3.76 5.16 -4.58
CA VAL A 111 -2.45 4.54 -4.78
C VAL A 111 -2.31 4.13 -6.23
N LEU A 112 -1.32 4.68 -6.93
CA LEU A 112 -1.08 4.37 -8.34
C LEU A 112 0.12 3.43 -8.48
N ARG A 113 -0.08 2.28 -9.12
CA ARG A 113 1.03 1.49 -9.68
C ARG A 113 1.19 1.86 -11.15
N THR A 114 2.35 2.40 -11.50
CA THR A 114 2.70 2.82 -12.86
C THR A 114 3.01 1.62 -13.75
N LYS A 115 3.12 1.83 -15.07
CA LYS A 115 3.39 0.75 -16.05
C LYS A 115 4.73 0.04 -15.81
N ASP A 116 5.70 0.75 -15.27
CA ASP A 116 7.03 0.26 -14.84
C ASP A 116 7.00 -0.42 -13.46
N GLY A 117 5.84 -0.52 -12.81
CA GLY A 117 5.67 -1.17 -11.51
C GLY A 117 5.99 -0.27 -10.31
N GLY A 118 6.40 0.97 -10.54
CA GLY A 118 6.60 1.96 -9.48
C GLY A 118 5.29 2.29 -8.75
N ILE A 119 5.38 2.50 -7.43
CA ILE A 119 4.24 2.93 -6.61
C ILE A 119 4.32 4.44 -6.41
N ARG A 120 3.22 5.14 -6.69
CA ARG A 120 3.06 6.57 -6.45
C ARG A 120 1.88 6.80 -5.52
N LEU A 121 2.13 7.59 -4.48
CA LEU A 121 1.16 7.97 -3.46
C LEU A 121 1.42 9.43 -3.08
N MET A 122 0.33 10.20 -2.92
CA MET A 122 0.37 11.60 -2.47
C MET A 122 1.52 12.41 -3.11
N PRO A 123 1.54 12.53 -4.46
CA PRO A 123 2.68 13.06 -5.20
C PRO A 123 3.10 14.46 -4.74
N ASN A 124 2.13 15.36 -4.53
CA ASN A 124 2.42 16.74 -4.12
C ASN A 124 3.05 16.82 -2.73
N LEU A 125 2.70 15.90 -1.82
CA LEU A 125 3.30 15.85 -0.49
C LEU A 125 4.77 15.44 -0.58
N ARG A 126 5.10 14.46 -1.44
CA ARG A 126 6.49 14.05 -1.68
C ARG A 126 7.32 15.18 -2.27
N GLU A 127 6.76 15.96 -3.19
CA GLU A 127 7.43 17.12 -3.79
C GLU A 127 7.67 18.21 -2.73
N SER A 128 6.71 18.49 -1.85
CA SER A 128 6.90 19.46 -0.76
C SER A 128 7.93 19.06 0.29
N ILE A 129 8.14 17.75 0.49
CA ILE A 129 9.15 17.23 1.42
C ILE A 129 10.55 17.26 0.80
N ASN A 130 10.65 17.05 -0.52
CA ASN A 130 11.91 17.00 -1.25
C ASN A 130 12.30 18.32 -1.92
N GLY A 131 11.39 19.30 -1.97
CA GLY A 131 11.64 20.61 -2.54
C GLY A 131 12.64 21.41 -1.70
N PRO A 132 13.45 22.29 -2.33
CA PRO A 132 14.25 23.25 -1.59
C PRO A 132 13.29 24.12 -0.75
N ASP A 133 13.61 24.33 0.52
CA ASP A 133 12.89 25.30 1.36
C ASP A 133 13.06 26.68 0.70
N ASP A 134 12.06 27.14 -0.06
CA ASP A 134 12.01 28.48 -0.70
C ASP A 134 11.86 29.59 0.35
N ASN A 135 12.88 29.73 1.19
CA ASN A 135 13.10 30.88 2.06
C ASN A 135 14.56 31.33 1.95
N GLU A 136 15.04 31.48 0.72
CA GLU A 136 16.23 32.28 0.43
C GLU A 136 15.83 33.74 0.20
N ALA A 137 15.73 34.47 1.30
CA ALA A 137 15.95 35.92 1.31
C ALA A 137 16.54 36.35 2.65
N SER A 138 17.73 35.84 3.00
CA SER A 138 18.77 36.54 3.78
C SER A 138 20.00 35.64 4.00
N GLY A 139 21.08 35.95 3.28
CA GLY A 139 22.49 35.72 3.63
C GLY A 139 22.91 34.44 4.37
N GLY A 140 23.57 33.54 3.64
CA GLY A 140 24.80 32.88 4.12
C GLY A 140 24.67 31.75 5.14
N ALA A 141 23.95 30.68 4.81
CA ALA A 141 24.26 29.31 5.22
C ALA A 141 23.43 28.37 4.33
N ALA A 142 24.02 27.25 3.86
CA ALA A 142 23.33 26.27 3.03
C ALA A 142 22.00 25.79 3.68
N PRO A 143 20.94 25.51 2.90
CA PRO A 143 19.69 25.00 3.43
C PRO A 143 19.92 23.61 4.01
N SER A 144 20.19 23.53 5.32
CA SER A 144 20.10 22.27 6.03
C SER A 144 18.62 21.89 6.04
N SER A 145 18.24 20.92 5.21
CA SER A 145 16.93 20.28 5.28
C SER A 145 16.71 19.85 6.72
N ARG A 146 15.89 20.62 7.45
CA ARG A 146 15.76 20.44 8.89
C ARG A 146 15.14 19.05 9.11
N GLU A 147 15.85 18.18 9.83
CA GLU A 147 15.37 16.83 10.14
C GLU A 147 13.96 16.93 10.74
N LYS A 148 13.03 16.16 10.17
CA LYS A 148 11.64 16.10 10.64
C LYS A 148 11.36 14.70 11.10
N LEU A 149 10.86 14.56 12.33
CA LEU A 149 10.48 13.27 12.88
C LEU A 149 8.96 13.22 13.02
N VAL A 150 8.36 12.11 12.58
CA VAL A 150 6.98 11.75 12.89
C VAL A 150 6.97 10.43 13.63
N ASP A 151 6.55 10.44 14.88
CA ASP A 151 6.56 9.25 15.73
C ASP A 151 5.49 8.24 15.30
N HIS A 152 4.26 8.71 15.04
CA HIS A 152 3.11 7.86 14.73
C HIS A 152 2.18 8.50 13.71
N ILE A 153 1.73 7.74 12.73
CA ILE A 153 0.66 8.12 11.81
C ILE A 153 -0.37 7.00 11.83
N SER A 154 -1.63 7.31 12.12
CA SER A 154 -2.75 6.38 11.98
C SER A 154 -3.69 6.83 10.86
N PHE A 155 -4.15 5.85 10.09
CA PHE A 155 -5.23 5.97 9.13
C PHE A 155 -6.36 5.07 9.62
N GLU A 156 -7.51 5.65 9.88
CA GLU A 156 -8.63 4.97 10.53
C GLU A 156 -9.88 5.02 9.65
N GLN A 157 -10.55 3.88 9.50
CA GLN A 157 -11.89 3.77 8.90
C GLN A 157 -11.99 4.42 7.51
N GLY A 158 -11.08 4.07 6.59
CA GLY A 158 -11.07 4.63 5.24
C GLY A 158 -10.95 3.60 4.13
N ASN A 159 -10.63 4.09 2.93
CA ASN A 159 -10.48 3.31 1.72
C ASN A 159 -9.14 3.60 1.05
N PHE A 160 -8.41 2.55 0.67
CA PHE A 160 -7.33 2.65 -0.29
C PHE A 160 -7.82 2.23 -1.67
N HIS A 161 -7.73 3.13 -2.65
CA HIS A 161 -8.04 2.87 -4.05
C HIS A 161 -6.75 2.62 -4.82
N PHE A 162 -6.45 1.36 -5.09
CA PHE A 162 -5.31 0.95 -5.90
C PHE A 162 -5.68 1.00 -7.38
N TYR A 163 -4.90 1.75 -8.16
CA TYR A 163 -5.01 1.85 -9.61
C TYR A 163 -3.75 1.22 -10.23
N ASP A 164 -3.89 0.08 -10.88
CA ASP A 164 -2.76 -0.66 -11.45
C ASP A 164 -2.70 -0.53 -12.98
N MET A 165 -1.66 0.14 -13.47
CA MET A 165 -1.42 0.34 -14.91
C MET A 165 -0.61 -0.79 -15.55
N THR A 166 -0.08 -1.75 -14.79
CA THR A 166 0.68 -2.89 -15.32
C THR A 166 -0.22 -3.83 -16.13
N VAL A 167 -1.51 -3.89 -15.80
CA VAL A 167 -2.51 -4.74 -16.45
C VAL A 167 -3.29 -4.06 -17.59
N GLY A 168 -3.15 -2.75 -17.78
CA GLY A 168 -3.60 -2.07 -19.00
C GLY A 168 -4.07 -0.65 -18.76
N PRO A 169 -4.34 0.10 -19.84
CA PRO A 169 -5.28 1.22 -19.82
C PRO A 169 -6.71 0.72 -20.15
N PRO A 170 -7.75 1.17 -19.43
CA PRO A 170 -7.68 1.98 -18.22
C PRO A 170 -7.04 1.21 -17.05
N ALA A 171 -6.52 1.94 -16.07
CA ALA A 171 -5.90 1.34 -14.88
C ALA A 171 -6.91 0.43 -14.17
N PHE A 172 -6.47 -0.75 -13.75
CA PHE A 172 -7.33 -1.67 -13.01
C PHE A 172 -7.50 -1.16 -11.58
N LYS A 173 -8.75 -0.91 -11.17
CA LYS A 173 -9.06 -0.38 -9.84
C LYS A 173 -9.42 -1.51 -8.87
N VAL A 174 -8.70 -1.58 -7.76
CA VAL A 174 -9.04 -2.40 -6.59
C VAL A 174 -9.25 -1.47 -5.41
N THR A 175 -10.29 -1.70 -4.61
CA THR A 175 -10.53 -0.93 -3.38
C THR A 175 -10.36 -1.83 -2.18
N VAL A 176 -9.51 -1.40 -1.25
CA VAL A 176 -9.43 -1.94 0.10
C VAL A 176 -10.29 -1.04 0.98
N SER A 177 -11.44 -1.53 1.41
CA SER A 177 -12.38 -0.83 2.30
C SER A 177 -12.13 -1.16 3.76
N ASP A 178 -12.79 -0.41 4.65
CA ASP A 178 -12.71 -0.60 6.11
C ASP A 178 -11.25 -0.62 6.59
N ALA A 179 -10.43 0.17 5.92
CA ALA A 179 -9.00 0.09 6.01
C ALA A 179 -8.50 0.83 7.24
N ASN A 180 -7.56 0.19 7.92
CA ASN A 180 -6.79 0.80 9.00
C ASN A 180 -5.31 0.62 8.69
N ALA A 181 -4.52 1.67 8.90
CA ALA A 181 -3.08 1.60 8.71
C ALA A 181 -2.33 2.40 9.77
N THR A 182 -1.12 1.97 10.09
CA THR A 182 -0.19 2.69 10.96
C THR A 182 1.17 2.80 10.29
N VAL A 183 1.84 3.93 10.54
CA VAL A 183 3.22 4.17 10.15
C VAL A 183 3.93 4.76 11.37
N ASP A 184 4.90 4.02 11.91
CA ASP A 184 5.66 4.44 13.08
C ASP A 184 7.10 4.77 12.70
N HIS A 185 7.63 5.82 13.33
CA HIS A 185 9.01 6.25 13.21
C HIS A 185 9.41 6.62 11.77
N LEU A 186 8.85 7.73 11.29
CA LEU A 186 9.14 8.29 9.98
C LEU A 186 10.11 9.47 10.12
N GLN A 187 11.39 9.24 9.80
CA GLN A 187 12.42 10.28 9.82
C GLN A 187 12.69 10.83 8.41
N LEU A 188 12.36 12.09 8.20
CA LEU A 188 12.49 12.79 6.93
C LEU A 188 13.67 13.77 6.94
N PRO A 189 14.32 14.02 5.79
CA PRO A 189 14.11 13.34 4.50
C PRO A 189 14.95 12.06 4.34
N ALA A 190 15.84 11.76 5.30
CA ALA A 190 16.85 10.71 5.19
C ALA A 190 16.25 9.31 4.98
N LEU A 191 15.17 8.97 5.69
CA LEU A 191 14.43 7.71 5.53
C LEU A 191 15.31 6.44 5.63
N THR A 192 16.40 6.53 6.40
CA THR A 192 17.41 5.48 6.59
C THR A 192 17.05 4.50 7.71
N ASP A 193 16.32 4.99 8.70
CA ASP A 193 15.94 4.23 9.88
C ASP A 193 14.71 3.34 9.59
N PRO A 194 14.52 2.23 10.33
CA PRO A 194 13.36 1.36 10.14
C PRO A 194 12.06 2.10 10.48
N THR A 195 11.17 2.20 9.50
CA THR A 195 9.78 2.64 9.69
C THR A 195 8.90 1.40 9.79
N ASN A 196 8.14 1.26 10.87
CA ASN A 196 7.16 0.17 10.99
C ASN A 196 5.88 0.56 10.25
N VAL A 197 5.30 -0.40 9.55
CA VAL A 197 4.06 -0.21 8.79
C VAL A 197 3.15 -1.38 9.09
N SER A 198 1.87 -1.09 9.34
CA SER A 198 0.82 -2.11 9.40
C SER A 198 -0.39 -1.60 8.64
N VAL A 199 -1.04 -2.47 7.87
CA VAL A 199 -2.24 -2.19 7.08
C VAL A 199 -3.16 -3.39 7.18
N THR A 200 -4.45 -3.12 7.38
CA THR A 200 -5.51 -4.12 7.32
C THR A 200 -6.71 -3.56 6.57
N GLY A 201 -7.48 -4.41 5.92
CA GLY A 201 -8.76 -4.01 5.33
C GLY A 201 -9.45 -5.14 4.60
N SER A 202 -10.54 -4.79 3.92
CA SER A 202 -11.43 -5.71 3.22
C SER A 202 -11.41 -5.48 1.71
N ILE A 203 -11.47 -6.54 0.93
CA ILE A 203 -11.60 -6.49 -0.53
C ILE A 203 -12.95 -7.07 -0.90
N LYS A 204 -13.88 -6.20 -1.29
CA LYS A 204 -15.23 -6.62 -1.69
C LYS A 204 -15.21 -7.20 -3.10
N GLY A 205 -15.42 -8.50 -3.22
CA GLY A 205 -15.63 -9.21 -4.47
C GLY A 205 -17.11 -9.34 -4.84
N PRO A 206 -17.42 -9.95 -5.99
CA PRO A 206 -18.80 -10.21 -6.43
C PRO A 206 -19.60 -11.12 -5.48
N THR A 207 -18.93 -12.07 -4.84
CA THR A 207 -19.52 -13.14 -4.02
C THR A 207 -19.04 -13.10 -2.57
N HIS A 208 -17.75 -12.87 -2.35
CA HIS A 208 -17.13 -12.87 -1.03
C HIS A 208 -16.48 -11.52 -0.73
N THR A 209 -16.42 -11.19 0.56
CA THR A 209 -15.56 -10.11 1.05
C THR A 209 -14.31 -10.75 1.64
N GLY A 210 -13.20 -10.63 0.93
CA GLY A 210 -11.91 -11.10 1.40
C GLY A 210 -11.26 -10.09 2.33
N THR A 211 -10.18 -10.49 3.00
CA THR A 211 -9.38 -9.61 3.85
C THR A 211 -7.95 -9.51 3.33
N VAL A 212 -7.31 -8.38 3.60
CA VAL A 212 -5.91 -8.11 3.30
C VAL A 212 -5.21 -7.60 4.54
N SER A 213 -4.00 -8.09 4.79
CA SER A 213 -3.09 -7.52 5.77
C SER A 213 -1.69 -7.35 5.20
N PHE A 214 -0.98 -6.35 5.70
CA PHE A 214 0.43 -6.10 5.43
C PHE A 214 1.06 -5.54 6.70
N ASP A 215 2.14 -6.13 7.17
CA ASP A 215 2.84 -5.67 8.37
C ASP A 215 4.35 -5.86 8.25
N GLY A 216 5.13 -5.04 8.97
CA GLY A 216 6.57 -5.19 9.05
C GLY A 216 7.32 -3.87 9.16
N TRP A 217 8.62 -3.91 8.93
CA TRP A 217 9.48 -2.73 8.93
C TRP A 217 10.16 -2.52 7.57
N ILE A 218 10.37 -1.26 7.21
CA ILE A 218 10.97 -0.85 5.93
C ILE A 218 11.97 0.28 6.19
N LYS A 219 13.19 0.14 5.69
CA LYS A 219 14.16 1.24 5.52
C LYS A 219 14.03 1.80 4.11
N ILE A 220 13.22 2.84 3.94
CA ILE A 220 12.79 3.31 2.61
C ILE A 220 13.97 3.72 1.72
N ALA A 221 15.04 4.32 2.27
CA ALA A 221 16.21 4.74 1.49
C ALA A 221 17.02 3.56 0.91
N SER A 222 17.21 2.49 1.68
CA SER A 222 17.97 1.30 1.26
C SER A 222 17.11 0.22 0.61
N LYS A 223 15.78 0.30 0.79
CA LYS A 223 14.79 -0.74 0.48
C LYS A 223 14.91 -2.02 1.32
N ASP A 224 15.79 -2.05 2.31
CA ASP A 224 15.86 -3.18 3.25
C ASP A 224 14.54 -3.26 4.03
N SER A 225 14.02 -4.48 4.17
CA SER A 225 12.73 -4.69 4.82
C SER A 225 12.55 -6.12 5.31
N GLN A 226 11.62 -6.28 6.25
CA GLN A 226 11.02 -7.56 6.59
C GLN A 226 9.53 -7.34 6.75
N THR A 227 8.73 -7.99 5.91
CA THR A 227 7.31 -7.73 5.79
C THR A 227 6.53 -9.03 5.59
N SER A 228 5.36 -9.12 6.21
CA SER A 228 4.36 -10.18 6.00
C SER A 228 3.19 -9.58 5.22
N SER A 229 2.66 -10.33 4.25
CA SER A 229 1.48 -9.95 3.49
C SER A 229 0.52 -11.12 3.41
N THR A 230 -0.75 -10.88 3.71
CA THR A 230 -1.80 -11.90 3.61
C THR A 230 -2.99 -11.43 2.81
N LEU A 231 -3.56 -12.35 2.04
CA LEU A 231 -4.90 -12.25 1.47
C LEU A 231 -5.68 -13.47 1.93
N ARG A 232 -6.95 -13.30 2.30
CA ARG A 232 -7.83 -14.41 2.70
C ARG A 232 -9.18 -14.27 2.06
N GLY A 233 -9.67 -15.33 1.43
CA GLY A 233 -11.02 -15.41 0.90
C GLY A 233 -11.33 -14.38 -0.20
N VAL A 234 -10.33 -13.92 -0.95
CA VAL A 234 -10.54 -12.95 -2.02
C VAL A 234 -11.10 -13.68 -3.24
N ASP A 235 -12.18 -13.18 -3.84
CA ASP A 235 -12.74 -13.77 -5.07
C ASP A 235 -11.69 -13.75 -6.19
N VAL A 236 -11.41 -14.91 -6.79
CA VAL A 236 -10.38 -15.04 -7.83
C VAL A 236 -10.70 -14.19 -9.07
N VAL A 237 -11.98 -13.96 -9.35
CA VAL A 237 -12.47 -13.04 -10.39
C VAL A 237 -11.85 -11.63 -10.27
N MET A 238 -11.57 -11.16 -9.05
CA MET A 238 -10.93 -9.86 -8.83
C MET A 238 -9.48 -9.81 -9.34
N LEU A 239 -8.90 -10.97 -9.68
CA LEU A 239 -7.54 -11.10 -10.18
C LEU A 239 -7.47 -11.38 -11.69
N ASP A 240 -8.62 -11.48 -12.38
CA ASP A 240 -8.71 -11.74 -13.83
C ASP A 240 -7.74 -10.89 -14.67
N PRO A 241 -7.61 -9.56 -14.46
CA PRO A 241 -6.69 -8.74 -15.25
C PRO A 241 -5.23 -9.17 -15.14
N TYR A 242 -4.83 -9.75 -14.00
CA TYR A 242 -3.48 -10.26 -13.78
C TYR A 242 -3.30 -11.66 -14.38
N LEU A 243 -4.34 -12.49 -14.37
CA LEU A 243 -4.32 -13.83 -14.95
C LEU A 243 -4.27 -13.77 -16.48
N LEU A 244 -5.19 -13.04 -17.11
CA LEU A 244 -5.38 -13.05 -18.56
C LEU A 244 -4.20 -12.42 -19.31
N LYS A 245 -3.68 -11.28 -18.84
CA LYS A 245 -2.64 -10.53 -19.56
C LYS A 245 -1.29 -11.25 -19.61
N LYS A 246 -0.94 -11.96 -18.54
CA LYS A 246 0.44 -12.45 -18.34
C LYS A 246 0.58 -13.95 -18.49
N THR A 247 -0.47 -14.73 -18.25
CA THR A 247 -0.40 -16.20 -18.39
C THR A 247 -0.92 -16.73 -19.73
N GLY A 248 -1.41 -15.84 -20.60
CA GLY A 248 -2.06 -16.22 -21.85
C GLY A 248 -3.39 -16.96 -21.67
N ALA A 249 -3.93 -16.98 -20.44
CA ALA A 249 -5.24 -17.56 -20.17
C ALA A 249 -6.29 -16.91 -21.06
N LYS A 250 -7.00 -17.73 -21.84
CA LYS A 250 -8.12 -17.30 -22.68
C LYS A 250 -9.47 -17.59 -22.01
N THR A 251 -9.48 -18.50 -21.04
CA THR A 251 -10.66 -18.83 -20.26
C THR A 251 -10.74 -17.93 -19.03
N GLN A 252 -11.91 -17.30 -18.85
CA GLN A 252 -12.21 -16.46 -17.70
C GLN A 252 -12.51 -17.31 -16.46
N VAL A 253 -12.14 -16.80 -15.27
CA VAL A 253 -12.56 -17.38 -14.00
C VAL A 253 -13.99 -16.91 -13.71
N THR A 254 -14.86 -17.82 -13.27
CA THR A 254 -16.26 -17.51 -12.93
C THR A 254 -16.55 -17.60 -11.44
N GLY A 255 -15.62 -18.16 -10.65
CA GLY A 255 -15.79 -18.31 -9.22
C GLY A 255 -14.60 -18.97 -8.52
N GLY A 256 -14.69 -19.06 -7.20
CA GLY A 256 -13.63 -19.53 -6.31
C GLY A 256 -12.97 -18.38 -5.54
N THR A 257 -12.26 -18.73 -4.47
CA THR A 257 -11.53 -17.78 -3.62
C THR A 257 -10.05 -18.11 -3.58
N VAL A 258 -9.23 -17.13 -3.21
CA VAL A 258 -7.80 -17.29 -3.02
C VAL A 258 -7.34 -16.76 -1.67
N ASP A 259 -6.49 -17.57 -1.05
CA ASP A 259 -5.68 -17.24 0.09
C ASP A 259 -4.22 -17.10 -0.36
N LEU A 260 -3.53 -16.07 0.15
CA LEU A 260 -2.12 -15.84 -0.12
C LEU A 260 -1.44 -15.47 1.19
N THR A 261 -0.24 -15.99 1.42
CA THR A 261 0.66 -15.54 2.48
C THR A 261 2.06 -15.43 1.90
N VAL A 262 2.72 -14.30 2.12
CA VAL A 262 4.09 -14.04 1.66
C VAL A 262 4.87 -13.37 2.78
N ASP A 263 5.96 -14.00 3.19
CA ASP A 263 6.93 -13.45 4.12
C ASP A 263 8.13 -12.98 3.32
N SER A 264 8.33 -11.68 3.20
CA SER A 264 9.38 -11.08 2.36
C SER A 264 10.48 -10.47 3.20
N THR A 265 11.72 -10.82 2.89
CA THR A 265 12.92 -10.16 3.41
C THR A 265 13.69 -9.55 2.25
N VAL A 266 14.01 -8.26 2.36
CA VAL A 266 14.93 -7.56 1.45
C VAL A 266 16.16 -7.15 2.22
N ARG A 267 17.33 -7.56 1.75
CA ARG A 267 18.63 -7.11 2.29
C ARG A 267 19.58 -6.81 1.15
N ASN A 268 20.14 -5.60 1.13
CA ASN A 268 21.03 -5.15 0.06
C ASN A 268 20.43 -5.38 -1.33
N TYR A 269 19.15 -5.05 -1.51
CA TYR A 269 18.37 -5.26 -2.74
C TYR A 269 18.17 -6.73 -3.14
N GLN A 270 18.62 -7.70 -2.34
CA GLN A 270 18.31 -9.10 -2.54
C GLN A 270 16.97 -9.41 -1.87
N LEU A 271 15.99 -9.81 -2.67
CA LEU A 271 14.70 -10.30 -2.22
C LEU A 271 14.79 -11.81 -1.96
N HIS A 272 14.26 -12.23 -0.81
CA HIS A 272 13.88 -13.60 -0.50
C HIS A 272 12.47 -13.58 0.10
N ALA A 273 11.50 -14.17 -0.60
CA ALA A 273 10.11 -14.15 -0.18
C ALA A 273 9.42 -15.51 -0.38
N PRO A 274 9.53 -16.45 0.58
CA PRO A 274 8.68 -17.63 0.62
C PRO A 274 7.21 -17.25 0.74
N GLY A 275 6.35 -18.02 0.09
CA GLY A 275 4.93 -17.82 0.14
C GLY A 275 4.13 -19.08 -0.16
N THR A 276 2.86 -19.02 0.22
CA THR A 276 1.87 -20.06 -0.06
C THR A 276 0.64 -19.40 -0.65
N VAL A 277 0.16 -19.95 -1.76
CA VAL A 277 -1.13 -19.59 -2.34
C VAL A 277 -2.05 -20.79 -2.31
N THR A 278 -3.27 -20.61 -1.84
CA THR A 278 -4.31 -21.63 -1.86
C THR A 278 -5.50 -21.11 -2.64
N ILE A 279 -5.89 -21.83 -3.68
CA ILE A 279 -7.08 -21.52 -4.47
C ILE A 279 -8.15 -22.52 -4.06
N HIS A 280 -9.32 -22.00 -3.71
CA HIS A 280 -10.46 -22.78 -3.27
C HIS A 280 -11.58 -22.74 -4.29
N HIS A 281 -12.11 -23.92 -4.61
CA HIS A 281 -13.28 -24.12 -5.48
C HIS A 281 -13.22 -23.31 -6.78
N LEU A 282 -12.07 -23.33 -7.47
CA LEU A 282 -11.87 -22.59 -8.71
C LEU A 282 -12.90 -23.02 -9.77
N GLN A 283 -13.61 -22.06 -10.34
CA GLN A 283 -14.56 -22.27 -11.42
C GLN A 283 -14.07 -21.53 -12.67
N LEU A 284 -14.03 -22.24 -13.78
CA LEU A 284 -13.62 -21.71 -15.08
C LEU A 284 -14.84 -21.66 -15.99
N ALA A 285 -14.96 -20.61 -16.80
CA ALA A 285 -15.98 -20.53 -17.82
C ALA A 285 -15.89 -21.73 -18.78
N GLU A 286 -17.04 -22.21 -19.25
CA GLU A 286 -17.06 -23.21 -20.31
C GLU A 286 -16.40 -22.63 -21.56
N SER A 287 -15.40 -23.33 -22.08
CA SER A 287 -14.77 -22.96 -23.33
C SER A 287 -15.49 -23.62 -24.50
N GLY A 288 -15.85 -22.82 -25.51
CA GLY A 288 -16.36 -23.29 -26.79
C GLY A 288 -15.28 -23.82 -27.75
N SER A 289 -13.99 -23.76 -27.37
CA SER A 289 -12.84 -24.14 -28.19
C SER A 289 -11.94 -25.15 -27.45
N PRO A 290 -11.68 -26.34 -28.01
CA PRO A 290 -10.77 -27.32 -27.41
C PRO A 290 -9.32 -26.84 -27.21
N LEU A 291 -8.95 -25.71 -27.84
CA LEU A 291 -7.61 -25.12 -27.79
C LEU A 291 -7.49 -24.02 -26.72
N ASP A 292 -8.56 -23.69 -25.99
CA ASP A 292 -8.47 -22.70 -24.93
C ASP A 292 -7.67 -23.23 -23.76
N THR A 293 -6.93 -22.31 -23.14
CA THR A 293 -6.04 -22.62 -22.04
C THR A 293 -6.32 -21.71 -20.85
N PHE A 294 -6.08 -22.26 -19.67
CA PHE A 294 -5.99 -21.55 -18.41
C PHE A 294 -4.59 -21.78 -17.85
N MET A 295 -3.83 -20.69 -17.64
CA MET A 295 -2.43 -20.74 -17.21
C MET A 295 -1.57 -21.73 -18.04
N SER A 296 -1.68 -21.66 -19.37
CA SER A 296 -0.98 -22.54 -20.33
C SER A 296 -1.37 -24.03 -20.30
N ILE A 297 -2.44 -24.41 -19.59
CA ILE A 297 -2.99 -25.78 -19.55
C ILE A 297 -4.32 -25.82 -20.29
N PRO A 298 -4.62 -26.86 -21.09
CA PRO A 298 -5.95 -27.01 -21.70
C PRO A 298 -7.06 -26.91 -20.65
N THR A 299 -8.05 -26.04 -20.89
CA THR A 299 -9.08 -25.70 -19.90
C THR A 299 -9.83 -26.94 -19.39
N GLN A 300 -10.11 -27.91 -20.26
CA GLN A 300 -10.76 -29.17 -19.86
C GLN A 300 -9.91 -30.03 -18.93
N ALA A 301 -8.58 -30.06 -19.14
CA ALA A 301 -7.66 -30.73 -18.23
C ALA A 301 -7.60 -29.99 -16.87
N ALA A 302 -7.63 -28.66 -16.90
CA ALA A 302 -7.70 -27.85 -15.69
C ALA A 302 -8.99 -28.15 -14.88
N ILE A 303 -10.15 -28.20 -15.53
CA ILE A 303 -11.42 -28.53 -14.89
C ILE A 303 -11.41 -29.97 -14.33
N ALA A 304 -10.88 -30.94 -15.06
CA ALA A 304 -10.85 -32.34 -14.64
C ALA A 304 -9.98 -32.56 -13.40
N ALA A 305 -8.79 -31.96 -13.34
CA ALA A 305 -7.93 -32.11 -12.17
C ALA A 305 -8.43 -31.28 -10.98
N LEU A 306 -9.11 -30.14 -11.18
CA LEU A 306 -9.79 -29.41 -10.10
C LEU A 306 -10.84 -30.28 -9.40
N LYS A 307 -11.64 -31.03 -10.17
CA LYS A 307 -12.61 -31.99 -9.63
C LYS A 307 -11.94 -33.11 -8.83
N THR A 308 -10.73 -33.51 -9.22
CA THR A 308 -9.96 -34.58 -8.56
C THR A 308 -9.36 -34.12 -7.23
N HIS A 309 -8.98 -32.84 -7.13
CA HIS A 309 -8.40 -32.24 -5.92
C HIS A 309 -9.44 -31.63 -4.96
N ASN A 310 -10.70 -32.07 -5.06
CA ASN A 310 -11.82 -31.54 -4.25
C ASN A 310 -11.96 -30.01 -4.32
N GLY A 311 -11.54 -29.39 -5.43
CA GLY A 311 -11.59 -27.96 -5.65
C GLY A 311 -10.46 -27.13 -5.04
N ASP A 312 -9.59 -27.71 -4.21
CA ASP A 312 -8.54 -26.98 -3.49
C ASP A 312 -7.15 -27.23 -4.08
N ILE A 313 -6.41 -26.16 -4.36
CA ILE A 313 -5.04 -26.23 -4.87
C ILE A 313 -4.14 -25.36 -3.99
N THR A 314 -3.23 -26.00 -3.26
CA THR A 314 -2.21 -25.31 -2.46
C THR A 314 -0.86 -25.38 -3.16
N LEU A 315 -0.23 -24.22 -3.39
CA LEU A 315 1.06 -24.09 -4.04
C LEU A 315 2.02 -23.33 -3.11
N HIS A 316 3.19 -23.92 -2.89
CA HIS A 316 4.30 -23.26 -2.23
C HIS A 316 5.27 -22.70 -3.27
N PHE A 317 5.74 -21.48 -3.05
CA PHE A 317 6.71 -20.81 -3.90
C PHE A 317 7.70 -20.02 -3.05
N VAL A 318 8.83 -19.66 -3.66
CA VAL A 318 9.81 -18.75 -3.05
C VAL A 318 10.22 -17.76 -4.12
N LEU A 319 10.10 -16.46 -3.88
CA LEU A 319 10.60 -15.44 -4.81
C LEU A 319 12.01 -15.05 -4.38
N ASP A 320 12.98 -15.26 -5.27
CA ASP A 320 14.39 -14.93 -5.05
C ASP A 320 14.89 -14.11 -6.23
N GLY A 321 15.53 -12.97 -5.95
CA GLY A 321 16.16 -12.17 -6.99
C GLY A 321 16.65 -10.81 -6.52
N ASN A 322 17.37 -10.12 -7.40
CA ASN A 322 17.94 -8.80 -7.12
C ASN A 322 17.01 -7.70 -7.64
N LEU A 323 16.51 -6.83 -6.76
CA LEU A 323 15.62 -5.71 -7.10
C LEU A 323 16.29 -4.61 -7.94
N ARG A 324 17.61 -4.65 -8.14
CA ARG A 324 18.34 -3.77 -9.06
C ARG A 324 18.54 -4.37 -10.44
N ASP A 325 18.28 -5.67 -10.62
CA ASP A 325 18.35 -6.28 -11.94
C ASP A 325 17.12 -5.85 -12.75
N PRO A 326 17.28 -5.10 -13.86
CA PRO A 326 16.14 -4.68 -14.68
C PRO A 326 15.39 -5.84 -15.34
N LYS A 327 15.99 -7.04 -15.41
CA LYS A 327 15.33 -8.26 -15.89
C LYS A 327 14.53 -8.95 -14.80
N PHE A 328 14.79 -8.65 -13.53
CA PHE A 328 14.08 -9.23 -12.42
C PHE A 328 12.76 -8.49 -12.18
N SER A 329 11.66 -9.21 -12.31
CA SER A 329 10.33 -8.72 -11.97
C SER A 329 9.70 -9.64 -10.92
N VAL A 330 9.34 -9.07 -9.77
CA VAL A 330 8.68 -9.80 -8.68
C VAL A 330 7.34 -10.37 -9.16
N GLN A 331 6.56 -9.56 -9.89
CA GLN A 331 5.27 -9.97 -10.43
C GLN A 331 5.42 -11.12 -11.43
N GLU A 332 6.37 -11.02 -12.37
CA GLU A 332 6.60 -12.08 -13.36
C GLU A 332 7.06 -13.37 -12.68
N SER A 333 8.03 -13.28 -11.76
CA SER A 333 8.52 -14.40 -10.98
C SER A 333 7.41 -15.10 -10.21
N LEU A 334 6.50 -14.32 -9.62
CA LEU A 334 5.33 -14.86 -8.91
C LEU A 334 4.40 -15.61 -9.86
N MET A 335 3.99 -15.00 -10.97
CA MET A 335 3.09 -15.62 -11.95
C MET A 335 3.70 -16.88 -12.56
N THR A 336 4.99 -16.87 -12.88
CA THR A 336 5.71 -18.05 -13.38
C THR A 336 5.72 -19.18 -12.36
N ARG A 337 5.98 -18.89 -11.08
CA ARG A 337 6.01 -19.92 -10.03
C ARG A 337 4.62 -20.46 -9.71
N ILE A 338 3.60 -19.61 -9.68
CA ILE A 338 2.21 -20.03 -9.53
C ILE A 338 1.79 -20.90 -10.73
N GLY A 339 2.06 -20.48 -11.96
CA GLY A 339 1.74 -21.25 -13.17
C GLY A 339 2.45 -22.62 -13.20
N ALA A 340 3.73 -22.66 -12.83
CA ALA A 340 4.49 -23.91 -12.74
C ALA A 340 3.98 -24.82 -11.61
N GLY A 341 3.66 -24.25 -10.44
CA GLY A 341 3.07 -24.97 -9.32
C GLY A 341 1.71 -25.56 -9.70
N PHE A 342 0.87 -24.78 -10.38
CA PHE A 342 -0.42 -25.22 -10.90
C PHE A 342 -0.23 -26.37 -11.90
N ALA A 343 0.62 -26.22 -12.92
CA ALA A 343 0.90 -27.29 -13.88
C ALA A 343 1.37 -28.60 -13.23
N LYS A 344 2.23 -28.49 -12.20
CA LYS A 344 2.67 -29.62 -11.39
C LYS A 344 1.51 -30.26 -10.62
N ALA A 345 0.66 -29.46 -9.98
CA ALA A 345 -0.52 -29.96 -9.25
C ALA A 345 -1.49 -30.69 -10.19
N MET A 346 -1.62 -30.24 -11.43
CA MET A 346 -2.50 -30.85 -12.44
C MET A 346 -1.90 -32.09 -13.13
N GLY A 347 -0.72 -32.55 -12.72
CA GLY A 347 -0.05 -33.72 -13.32
C GLY A 347 0.55 -33.47 -14.70
N VAL A 348 0.49 -32.24 -15.22
CA VAL A 348 1.09 -31.82 -16.49
C VAL A 348 2.53 -31.38 -16.22
N SER A 349 3.35 -32.31 -15.70
CA SER A 349 4.79 -32.07 -15.61
C SER A 349 5.45 -32.34 -16.96
N VAL A 350 6.54 -31.63 -17.24
CA VAL A 350 7.38 -31.83 -18.44
C VAL A 350 7.90 -33.28 -18.52
N GLU A 351 8.01 -33.98 -17.38
CA GLU A 351 8.34 -35.40 -17.29
C GLU A 351 7.18 -36.32 -17.74
N GLY A 352 5.93 -35.93 -17.51
CA GLY A 352 4.74 -36.67 -17.96
C GLY A 352 4.58 -36.66 -19.48
N VAL A 353 4.91 -35.55 -20.14
CA VAL A 353 4.90 -35.43 -21.60
C VAL A 353 6.08 -36.19 -22.23
N ALA A 354 7.25 -36.20 -21.59
CA ALA A 354 8.40 -36.98 -22.04
C ALA A 354 8.15 -38.51 -21.94
N LYS A 355 7.51 -38.97 -20.86
CA LYS A 355 7.09 -40.38 -20.74
C LYS A 355 5.94 -40.72 -21.69
N GLY A 356 4.92 -39.87 -21.80
CA GLY A 356 3.77 -40.10 -22.68
C GLY A 356 4.13 -40.12 -24.16
N ALA A 357 5.02 -39.24 -24.62
CA ALA A 357 5.55 -39.28 -25.98
C ALA A 357 6.45 -40.52 -26.20
N GLY A 358 7.26 -40.89 -25.21
CA GLY A 358 8.12 -42.08 -25.26
C GLY A 358 7.35 -43.41 -25.33
N GLU A 359 6.22 -43.51 -24.65
CA GLU A 359 5.32 -44.69 -24.71
C GLU A 359 4.51 -44.74 -26.02
N THR A 360 4.07 -43.59 -26.52
CA THR A 360 3.34 -43.50 -27.80
C THR A 360 4.24 -43.89 -28.99
N VAL A 361 5.52 -43.49 -28.97
CA VAL A 361 6.50 -43.89 -29.99
C VAL A 361 6.88 -45.38 -29.86
N LYS A 362 6.97 -45.92 -28.65
CA LYS A 362 7.18 -47.37 -28.43
C LYS A 362 5.99 -48.20 -28.88
N GLY A 363 4.77 -47.74 -28.66
CA GLY A 363 3.54 -48.39 -29.12
C GLY A 363 3.45 -48.45 -30.65
N LEU A 364 3.77 -47.34 -31.34
CA LEU A 364 3.83 -47.28 -32.80
C LEU A 364 4.99 -48.11 -33.37
N GLY A 365 6.16 -48.11 -32.71
CA GLY A 365 7.30 -48.94 -33.09
C GLY A 365 7.00 -50.44 -32.99
N ASN A 366 6.30 -50.87 -31.93
CA ASN A 366 5.89 -52.28 -31.76
C ASN A 366 4.79 -52.68 -32.75
N ALA A 367 3.85 -51.78 -33.07
CA ALA A 367 2.82 -52.04 -34.07
C ALA A 367 3.40 -52.19 -35.48
N LEU A 368 4.40 -51.36 -35.86
CA LEU A 368 5.13 -51.48 -37.12
C LEU A 368 5.99 -52.75 -37.17
N LYS A 369 6.60 -53.14 -36.05
CA LYS A 369 7.42 -54.36 -35.95
C LYS A 369 6.59 -55.63 -36.10
N ASN A 370 5.37 -55.66 -35.55
CA ASN A 370 4.42 -56.76 -35.75
C ASN A 370 3.87 -56.83 -37.18
N LEU A 371 3.87 -55.73 -37.93
CA LEU A 371 3.40 -55.69 -39.32
C LEU A 371 4.48 -56.09 -40.33
N LEU A 372 5.75 -56.04 -39.94
CA LEU A 372 6.92 -56.38 -40.78
C LEU A 372 7.52 -57.77 -40.48
N GLY A 373 6.93 -58.52 -39.54
CA GLY A 373 7.23 -59.94 -39.35
C GLY A 373 8.57 -60.22 -38.67
N GLN A 374 8.49 -60.52 -37.37
CA GLN A 374 9.23 -61.59 -36.67
C GLN A 374 8.50 -61.96 -35.40
#